data_AF-A0A844B2D5-F1
#
_entry.id   AF-A0A844B2D5-F1
#
_cell.length_a   1.000
_cell.length_b   1.000
_cell.length_c   1.000
_cell.angle_alpha   90.00
_cell.angle_beta   90.00
_cell.angle_gamma   90.00
#
_symmetry.space_group_name_H-M   'P 1'
#
loop_
_entity.id
_entity.type
_entity.pdbx_description
1 polymer ?
#
loop_
_entity_poly.entity_id
_entity_poly.type
_entity_poly.pdbx_seq_one_letter_code
_entity_poly.pdbx_strand_id
1 'polypeptide(L)' 'MTIAPGTKFAPSENTIKNAHVDGAKYTALYEASVSDPEAFWGEQAQRIDWIKPFTQVK' A
#
# COMPACT_ATOMS: atom_id res chain seq x y z
N MET A 1 -25.42 26.13 -4.74
CA MET A 1 -24.68 25.40 -3.69
C MET A 1 -23.26 25.20 -4.18
N THR A 2 -22.34 26.04 -3.72
CA THR A 2 -20.91 26.03 -4.10
C THR A 2 -20.15 25.16 -3.10
N ILE A 3 -19.60 24.03 -3.56
CA ILE A 3 -18.68 23.19 -2.77
C ILE A 3 -17.31 23.88 -2.72
N ALA A 4 -16.85 24.25 -1.52
CA ALA A 4 -15.52 24.81 -1.31
C ALA A 4 -14.43 23.75 -1.59
N PRO A 5 -13.31 24.11 -2.25
CA PRO A 5 -12.23 23.16 -2.48
C PRO A 5 -11.47 22.84 -1.18
N GLY A 6 -11.33 21.55 -0.86
CA GLY A 6 -10.16 21.04 -0.14
C GLY A 6 -10.30 20.68 1.34
N THR A 7 -11.45 20.20 1.82
CA THR A 7 -11.49 19.58 3.16
C THR A 7 -10.80 18.21 3.11
N LYS A 8 -9.57 18.13 3.65
CA LYS A 8 -8.91 16.84 3.90
C LYS A 8 -9.54 16.19 5.13
N PHE A 9 -10.17 15.02 4.96
CA PHE A 9 -10.74 14.26 6.06
C PHE A 9 -9.70 13.27 6.58
N ALA A 10 -9.21 13.49 7.79
CA ALA A 10 -8.35 12.52 8.45
C ALA A 10 -9.13 11.23 8.74
N PRO A 11 -8.49 10.04 8.69
CA PRO A 11 -9.11 8.79 9.12
C PRO A 11 -9.54 8.88 10.58
N SER A 12 -10.64 8.21 10.96
CA SER A 12 -11.06 8.13 12.36
C SER A 12 -10.02 7.40 13.21
N GLU A 13 -9.99 7.68 14.51
CA GLU A 13 -9.03 7.05 15.43
C GLU A 13 -9.08 5.51 15.41
N ASN A 14 -10.27 4.94 15.19
CA ASN A 14 -10.44 3.50 15.05
C ASN A 14 -9.73 2.96 13.80
N THR A 15 -9.79 3.70 12.69
CA THR A 15 -9.06 3.35 11.46
C THR A 15 -7.55 3.46 11.66
N ILE A 16 -7.08 4.50 12.35
CA ILE A 16 -5.63 4.68 12.61
C ILE A 16 -5.08 3.54 13.47
N LYS A 17 -5.80 3.11 14.51
CA LYS A 17 -5.36 2.03 15.42
C LYS A 17 -5.31 0.66 14.75
N ASN A 18 -6.19 0.41 13.78
CA ASN A 18 -6.29 -0.88 13.08
C ASN A 18 -5.61 -0.88 11.71
N ALA A 19 -5.04 0.25 11.28
CA ALA A 19 -4.37 0.34 9.98
C ALA A 19 -3.08 -0.51 9.98
N HIS A 20 -2.91 -1.33 8.96
CA HIS A 20 -1.69 -2.12 8.77
C HIS A 20 -0.47 -1.26 8.35
N VAL A 21 -0.74 -0.02 7.95
CA VAL A 21 0.23 0.93 7.41
C VAL A 21 -0.10 2.33 7.91
N ASP A 22 0.89 3.02 8.47
CA ASP A 22 0.84 4.45 8.79
C ASP A 22 1.44 5.29 7.64
N GLY A 23 1.39 6.62 7.76
CA GLY A 23 1.89 7.51 6.70
C GLY A 23 3.37 7.34 6.37
N ALA A 24 4.23 7.12 7.36
CA ALA A 24 5.67 6.95 7.14
C ALA A 24 5.97 5.58 6.54
N LYS A 25 5.30 4.54 7.03
CA LYS A 25 5.38 3.19 6.50
C LYS A 25 4.85 3.11 5.06
N TYR A 26 3.80 3.86 4.73
CA TYR A 26 3.30 3.97 3.36
C TYR A 26 4.37 4.56 2.44
N THR A 27 5.01 5.66 2.83
CA THR A 27 6.07 6.28 2.03
C THR A 27 7.22 5.30 1.80
N ALA A 28 7.71 4.62 2.84
CA ALA A 28 8.79 3.64 2.71
C ALA A 28 8.41 2.45 1.81
N LEU A 29 7.20 1.91 1.96
CA LEU A 29 6.69 0.82 1.10
C LEU A 29 6.52 1.28 -0.35
N TYR A 30 6.05 2.51 -0.56
CA TYR A 30 5.90 3.08 -1.88
C TYR A 30 7.25 3.27 -2.57
N GLU A 31 8.22 3.86 -1.88
CA GLU A 31 9.59 4.00 -2.37
C GLU A 31 10.21 2.65 -2.73
N ALA A 32 10.05 1.63 -1.88
CA ALA A 32 10.50 0.27 -2.15
C ALA A 32 9.81 -0.33 -3.38
N SER A 33 8.48 -0.14 -3.52
CA SER A 33 7.71 -0.66 -4.65
C SER A 33 8.10 -0.06 -6.01
N VAL A 34 8.63 1.17 -6.00
CA VAL A 34 9.05 1.88 -7.22
C VAL A 34 10.54 1.66 -7.51
N SER A 35 11.38 1.62 -6.48
CA SER A 35 12.83 1.47 -6.64
C SER A 35 13.23 0.04 -6.97
N ASP A 36 12.55 -0.96 -6.41
CA ASP A 36 12.80 -2.39 -6.67
C ASP A 36 11.47 -3.16 -6.75
N PRO A 37 10.74 -3.02 -7.86
CA PRO A 37 9.43 -3.65 -8.03
C PRO A 37 9.53 -5.18 -8.01
N GLU A 38 10.59 -5.78 -8.55
CA GLU A 38 10.73 -7.24 -8.61
C GLU A 38 10.88 -7.85 -7.21
N ALA A 39 11.76 -7.29 -6.37
CA ALA A 39 11.94 -7.78 -5.01
C ALA A 39 10.68 -7.53 -4.15
N PHE A 40 10.10 -6.34 -4.25
CA PHE A 40 8.93 -5.97 -3.45
C PHE A 40 7.70 -6.82 -3.80
N TRP A 41 7.31 -6.87 -5.08
CA TRP A 41 6.14 -7.63 -5.50
C TRP A 41 6.37 -9.14 -5.41
N GLY A 42 7.61 -9.62 -5.57
CA GLY A 42 7.98 -11.01 -5.31
C GLY A 42 7.65 -11.42 -3.88
N GLU A 43 8.06 -10.63 -2.87
CA GLU A 43 7.73 -10.89 -1.47
C GLU A 43 6.22 -10.81 -1.21
N GLN A 44 5.54 -9.79 -1.75
CA GLN A 44 4.10 -9.64 -1.54
C GLN A 44 3.29 -10.81 -2.14
N ALA A 45 3.72 -11.33 -3.29
CA ALA A 45 3.01 -12.41 -3.95
C ALA A 45 3.29 -13.80 -3.33
N GLN A 46 4.33 -13.97 -2.50
CA GLN A 46 4.49 -15.19 -1.68
C GLN A 46 3.38 -15.37 -0.64
N ARG A 47 2.67 -14.29 -0.27
CA ARG A 47 1.58 -14.33 0.72
C ARG A 47 0.26 -14.87 0.15
N ILE A 48 0.22 -15.09 -1.16
CA ILE A 48 -0.95 -15.60 -1.88
C ILE A 48 -0.71 -17.09 -2.16
N ASP A 49 -1.73 -17.91 -1.90
CA ASP A 49 -1.69 -19.32 -2.26
C ASP A 49 -2.03 -19.48 -3.75
N TRP A 50 -1.00 -19.65 -4.57
CA TRP A 50 -1.14 -19.78 -6.01
C TRP A 50 -1.30 -21.24 -6.40
N ILE A 51 -2.31 -21.53 -7.23
CA ILE A 51 -2.44 -22.84 -7.89
C ILE A 51 -1.24 -23.10 -8.83
N LYS A 52 -0.66 -22.04 -9.41
CA LYS A 52 0.60 -22.07 -10.14
C LYS A 52 1.45 -20.84 -9.76
N PRO A 53 2.69 -21.01 -9.27
CA PRO A 53 3.52 -19.89 -8.86
C PRO A 53 3.83 -18.98 -10.05
N PHE A 54 3.75 -17.67 -9.83
CA PHE A 54 4.14 -16.66 -10.80
C PHE A 54 5.68 -16.65 -10.95
N THR A 55 6.18 -16.39 -12.15
CA THR A 55 7.62 -16.42 -12.46
C THR A 55 8.17 -15.08 -12.91
N GLN A 56 7.30 -14.07 -13.10
CA GLN A 56 7.71 -12.75 -13.57
C GLN A 56 6.84 -11.67 -12.92
N VAL A 57 7.50 -10.63 -12.42
CA VAL A 57 6.90 -9.35 -12.04
C VAL A 57 7.09 -8.40 -13.23
N LYS A 58 6.09 -7.59 -13.60
CA LYS A 58 6.15 -6.69 -14.77
C LYS A 58 5.64 -5.30 -14.44
#